data_AF-A0A964KPG2-F1
#
_entry.id   AF-A0A964KPG2-F1
#
_cell.length_a   1.000
_cell.length_b   1.000
_cell.length_c   1.000
_cell.angle_alpha   90.00
_cell.angle_beta   90.00
_cell.angle_gamma   90.00
#
_symmetry.space_group_name_H-M   'P 1'
#
loop_
_entity.id
_entity.type
_entity.pdbx_description
1 polymer ?
#
loop_
_entity_poly.entity_id
_entity_poly.type
_entity_poly.pdbx_seq_one_letter_code
_entity_poly.pdbx_strand_id
1 'polypeptide(L)'
;MFPSGSRTFIERPAPRAPQRDRGSSTISTSCWTSRSRRVSTSEKILRRPVVLYSADNRHMTEISSEPVSGSAPLLDRDLVFLDFEMSGGDRDRHDIIEIGAVRSRLPDLAVIDQLSVKVAPRSTHGANQESLRIAGYSVKEWKTAVPIDEGLRRLQAFAPGGLMVGWATYNDLLFLHAATTRSGIEGLSGDVYIEVQDWAQARLHYPKSPGLQRVADQLKIVRDQEHSAIEDALVTYEVFRMLWRHGPDELDGVLPTLDWNSYASFAGPISMGDDDDRARRLELARYAVTETSLDALLALRNRYSRD
;
A
#
# COMPACT_ATOMS: atom_id res chain seq x y z
N MET A 1 16.27 -51.77 -13.15
CA MET A 1 17.06 -51.57 -14.39
C MET A 1 16.44 -50.38 -15.11
N PHE A 2 17.26 -49.42 -15.56
CA PHE A 2 16.97 -48.05 -16.05
C PHE A 2 16.77 -46.95 -14.97
N PRO A 3 17.29 -45.73 -15.19
CA PRO A 3 18.40 -45.23 -14.37
C PRO A 3 18.24 -43.80 -13.82
N SER A 4 19.16 -43.48 -12.90
CA SER A 4 19.50 -42.15 -12.38
C SER A 4 19.96 -41.19 -13.48
N GLY A 5 19.40 -39.98 -13.52
CA GLY A 5 19.84 -38.88 -14.37
C GLY A 5 20.20 -37.64 -13.55
N SER A 6 21.49 -37.44 -13.32
CA SER A 6 22.10 -36.23 -12.79
C SER A 6 21.98 -35.07 -13.77
N ARG A 7 21.44 -33.92 -13.34
CA ARG A 7 21.47 -32.66 -14.12
C ARG A 7 22.71 -31.86 -13.75
N THR A 8 23.63 -31.76 -14.71
CA THR A 8 24.77 -30.85 -14.74
C THR A 8 24.31 -29.41 -14.92
N PHE A 9 24.82 -28.52 -14.06
CA PHE A 9 24.78 -27.07 -14.22
C PHE A 9 25.57 -26.65 -15.45
N ILE A 10 24.96 -25.86 -16.34
CA ILE A 10 25.65 -25.18 -17.44
C ILE A 10 25.80 -23.72 -17.02
N GLU A 11 27.03 -23.32 -16.71
CA GLU A 11 27.42 -21.93 -16.46
C GLU A 11 27.24 -21.10 -17.74
N ARG A 12 26.56 -19.96 -17.63
CA ARG A 12 26.48 -18.94 -18.69
C ARG A 12 27.65 -17.97 -18.56
N PRO A 13 28.35 -17.61 -19.65
CA PRO A 13 29.45 -16.66 -19.59
C PRO A 13 28.96 -15.22 -19.39
N ALA A 14 29.72 -14.45 -18.60
CA ALA A 14 29.48 -13.04 -18.30
C ALA A 14 29.59 -12.13 -19.54
N PRO A 15 28.81 -11.03 -19.62
CA PRO A 15 28.87 -10.10 -20.74
C PRO A 15 30.15 -9.26 -20.73
N ARG A 16 30.75 -9.09 -21.92
CA ARG A 16 31.95 -8.26 -22.16
C ARG A 16 31.63 -6.77 -22.03
N ALA A 17 32.50 -6.05 -21.33
CA ALA A 17 32.48 -4.58 -21.24
C ALA A 17 32.80 -3.92 -22.59
N PRO A 18 32.14 -2.79 -22.95
CA PRO A 18 32.43 -2.09 -24.19
C PRO A 18 33.76 -1.29 -24.12
N GLN A 19 34.52 -1.37 -25.22
CA GLN A 19 35.76 -0.66 -25.47
C GLN A 19 35.56 0.86 -25.49
N ARG A 20 36.51 1.57 -24.87
CA ARG A 20 36.66 3.03 -24.92
C ARG A 20 37.12 3.45 -26.31
N ASP A 21 36.34 4.28 -26.98
CA ASP A 21 36.80 5.00 -28.16
C ASP A 21 37.32 6.39 -27.79
N ARG A 22 38.49 6.72 -28.31
CA ARG A 22 39.18 8.01 -28.12
C ARG A 22 38.79 8.91 -29.28
N GLY A 23 38.09 10.01 -29.00
CA GLY A 23 37.81 11.07 -29.96
C GLY A 23 38.07 12.44 -29.32
N SER A 24 39.17 13.07 -29.71
CA SER A 24 39.58 14.43 -29.36
C SER A 24 38.84 15.49 -30.20
N SER A 25 38.94 16.75 -29.73
CA SER A 25 38.53 18.03 -30.35
C SER A 25 37.10 18.47 -29.99
N THR A 26 36.78 19.71 -29.63
CA THR A 26 37.53 20.99 -29.62
C THR A 26 36.83 21.91 -28.60
N ILE A 27 37.60 22.63 -27.79
CA ILE A 27 37.10 23.68 -26.90
C ILE A 27 36.88 24.94 -27.75
N SER A 28 35.66 25.47 -27.75
CA SER A 28 35.35 26.81 -28.27
C SER A 28 34.60 27.59 -27.20
N THR A 29 35.29 28.54 -26.61
CA THR A 29 34.79 29.60 -25.75
C THR A 29 34.05 30.66 -26.57
N SER A 30 32.82 30.99 -26.17
CA SER A 30 32.29 32.34 -26.43
C SER A 30 31.33 32.77 -25.34
N CYS A 31 31.86 33.69 -24.54
CA CYS A 31 31.21 34.71 -23.73
C CYS A 31 29.93 35.28 -24.35
N TRP A 32 28.83 35.31 -23.59
CA TRP A 32 27.77 36.30 -23.73
C TRP A 32 27.36 36.81 -22.35
N THR A 33 27.63 38.10 -22.15
CA THR A 33 27.27 38.91 -20.99
C THR A 33 25.87 39.49 -21.10
N SER A 34 25.31 39.84 -19.94
CA SER A 34 24.17 40.74 -19.68
C SER A 34 22.79 40.09 -19.87
N ARG A 35 21.76 40.35 -19.04
CA ARG A 35 21.47 41.54 -18.23
C ARG A 35 20.41 41.17 -17.18
N SER A 36 20.54 41.81 -16.02
CA SER A 36 19.56 41.87 -14.93
C SER A 36 18.15 42.26 -15.36
N ARG A 37 17.13 41.60 -14.80
CA ARG A 37 15.84 42.23 -14.44
C ARG A 37 15.28 41.57 -13.19
N ARG A 38 15.29 42.31 -12.08
CA ARG A 38 14.31 42.15 -11.00
C ARG A 38 12.96 42.54 -11.57
N VAL A 39 11.96 41.68 -11.38
CA VAL A 39 10.55 42.08 -11.34
C VAL A 39 9.98 41.49 -10.07
N SER A 40 9.67 42.36 -9.12
CA SER A 40 8.74 42.08 -8.04
C SER A 40 7.33 42.21 -8.59
N THR A 41 6.46 41.24 -8.31
CA THR A 41 5.04 41.51 -8.03
C THR A 41 4.41 40.29 -7.39
N SER A 42 3.92 40.52 -6.19
CA SER A 42 2.98 39.69 -5.46
C SER A 42 1.71 39.52 -6.28
N GLU A 43 1.27 38.29 -6.55
CA GLU A 43 -0.11 38.06 -6.98
C GLU A 43 -0.65 36.70 -6.51
N LYS A 44 -1.42 36.82 -5.42
CA LYS A 44 -2.55 36.02 -4.95
C LYS A 44 -2.76 34.67 -5.67
N ILE A 45 -2.34 33.60 -5.00
CA ILE A 45 -2.85 32.25 -5.25
C ILE A 45 -4.37 32.28 -5.02
N LEU A 46 -5.13 32.20 -6.12
CA LEU A 46 -6.57 32.00 -6.11
C LEU A 46 -6.84 30.62 -5.48
N ARG A 47 -7.12 30.61 -4.18
CA ARG A 47 -7.76 29.46 -3.51
C ARG A 47 -9.15 29.29 -4.11
N ARG A 48 -9.30 28.36 -5.06
CA ARG A 48 -10.63 27.87 -5.44
C ARG A 48 -11.05 26.85 -4.37
N PRO A 49 -12.27 26.94 -3.80
CA PRO A 49 -12.75 25.93 -2.88
C PRO A 49 -13.03 24.65 -3.67
N VAL A 50 -12.48 23.53 -3.19
CA VAL A 50 -12.94 22.21 -3.58
C VAL A 50 -14.32 22.01 -2.94
N VAL A 51 -15.36 21.96 -3.76
CA VAL A 51 -16.74 21.69 -3.34
C VAL A 51 -16.84 20.19 -3.10
N LEU A 52 -17.01 19.78 -1.85
CA LEU A 52 -17.47 18.43 -1.49
C LEU A 52 -19.00 18.42 -1.62
N TYR A 53 -19.53 17.61 -2.53
CA TYR A 53 -20.94 17.24 -2.47
C TYR A 53 -21.10 16.21 -1.35
N SER A 54 -21.70 16.62 -0.24
CA SER A 54 -22.45 15.74 0.64
C SER A 54 -23.86 16.28 0.74
N ALA A 55 -24.81 15.54 0.20
CA ALA A 55 -26.23 15.77 0.44
C ALA A 55 -26.53 15.27 1.86
N ASP A 56 -26.24 16.10 2.87
CA ASP A 56 -27.18 16.42 3.92
C ASP A 56 -26.54 17.38 4.93
N ASN A 57 -27.22 18.50 5.10
CA ASN A 57 -26.78 19.65 5.88
C ASN A 57 -27.30 19.50 7.32
N ARG A 58 -26.42 19.49 8.33
CA ARG A 58 -26.63 20.16 9.64
C ARG A 58 -25.40 20.07 10.56
N HIS A 59 -24.90 21.26 10.91
CA HIS A 59 -23.94 21.61 11.99
C HIS A 59 -22.44 21.44 11.69
N MET A 60 -21.89 22.45 11.00
CA MET A 60 -20.46 22.78 11.05
C MET A 60 -20.09 23.27 12.46
N THR A 61 -19.20 22.55 13.14
CA THR A 61 -18.37 23.12 14.20
C THR A 61 -16.97 23.28 13.61
N GLU A 62 -16.40 24.49 13.71
CA GLU A 62 -15.03 24.80 13.29
C GLU A 62 -14.05 23.88 14.01
N ILE A 63 -13.36 23.01 13.27
CA ILE A 63 -12.25 22.23 13.79
C ILE A 63 -11.03 23.16 13.86
N SER A 64 -10.63 23.48 15.09
CA SER A 64 -9.46 24.29 15.40
C SER A 64 -8.17 23.67 14.86
N SER A 65 -7.33 24.49 14.25
CA SER A 65 -6.09 24.17 13.55
C SER A 65 -4.85 24.11 14.45
N GLU A 66 -5.00 23.62 15.69
CA GLU A 66 -3.87 23.50 16.62
C GLU A 66 -3.36 22.04 16.68
N PRO A 67 -2.06 21.79 16.47
CA PRO A 67 -1.49 20.45 16.55
C PRO A 67 -1.49 19.95 18.00
N VAL A 68 -2.14 18.81 18.24
CA VAL A 68 -2.08 18.10 19.51
C VAL A 68 -0.65 17.58 19.72
N SER A 69 0.03 18.14 20.72
CA SER A 69 1.39 17.82 21.13
C SER A 69 1.52 16.37 21.59
N GLY A 70 2.37 15.56 20.92
CA GLY A 70 2.93 14.33 21.49
C GLY A 70 3.09 13.11 20.58
N SER A 71 2.51 13.09 19.37
CA SER A 71 2.72 12.00 18.40
C SER A 71 3.47 12.54 17.17
N ALA A 72 4.41 11.77 16.62
CA ALA A 72 5.02 12.11 15.33
C ALA A 72 3.90 12.44 14.31
N PRO A 73 4.11 13.44 13.42
CA PRO A 73 3.20 13.69 12.31
C PRO A 73 2.78 12.37 11.66
N LEU A 74 1.51 12.25 11.29
CA LEU A 74 0.89 10.97 10.88
C LEU A 74 1.78 10.13 9.93
N LEU A 75 2.36 10.79 8.92
CA LEU A 75 3.16 10.18 7.86
C LEU A 75 4.66 10.04 8.18
N ASP A 76 5.07 10.40 9.39
CA ASP A 76 6.42 10.14 9.92
C ASP A 76 6.47 8.79 10.67
N ARG A 77 5.31 8.18 10.90
CA ARG A 77 5.18 6.81 11.41
C ARG A 77 5.57 5.81 10.31
N ASP A 78 5.94 4.60 10.73
CA ASP A 78 6.11 3.51 9.76
C ASP A 78 4.77 3.14 9.14
N LEU A 79 4.77 2.93 7.84
CA LEU A 79 3.62 2.43 7.10
C LEU A 79 3.58 0.91 7.23
N VAL A 80 2.43 0.38 7.63
CA VAL A 80 2.18 -1.05 7.78
C VAL A 80 1.11 -1.44 6.79
N PHE A 81 1.55 -1.94 5.63
CA PHE A 81 0.68 -2.46 4.60
C PHE A 81 0.10 -3.79 5.08
N LEU A 82 -1.19 -3.82 5.36
CA LEU A 82 -1.88 -4.93 6.03
C LEU A 82 -2.88 -5.57 5.07
N ASP A 83 -2.94 -6.90 5.09
CA ASP A 83 -3.99 -7.68 4.46
C ASP A 83 -4.27 -8.94 5.30
N PHE A 84 -5.53 -9.37 5.34
CA PHE A 84 -5.94 -10.63 5.93
C PHE A 84 -6.69 -11.50 4.91
N GLU A 85 -6.43 -12.80 4.98
CA GLU A 85 -7.34 -13.79 4.41
C GLU A 85 -8.32 -14.26 5.47
N MET A 86 -9.59 -14.39 5.08
CA MET A 86 -10.68 -14.80 5.97
C MET A 86 -11.38 -16.07 5.48
N SER A 87 -11.87 -16.87 6.42
CA SER A 87 -12.70 -18.05 6.12
C SER A 87 -14.11 -17.73 5.60
N GLY A 88 -14.42 -16.45 5.39
CA GLY A 88 -15.68 -15.91 4.86
C GLY A 88 -15.82 -14.41 5.14
N GLY A 89 -16.85 -13.76 4.60
CA GLY A 89 -17.01 -12.30 4.63
C GLY A 89 -17.80 -11.71 5.81
N ASP A 90 -18.13 -12.51 6.82
CA ASP A 90 -18.86 -12.08 8.02
C ASP A 90 -17.99 -12.28 9.27
N ARG A 91 -17.49 -11.19 9.85
CA ARG A 91 -16.54 -11.18 10.98
C ARG A 91 -17.06 -11.83 12.27
N ASP A 92 -18.38 -11.91 12.43
CA ASP A 92 -19.00 -12.46 13.64
C ASP A 92 -19.04 -14.00 13.55
N ARG A 93 -19.01 -14.53 12.32
CA ARG A 93 -19.08 -15.97 12.01
C ARG A 93 -17.76 -16.56 11.55
N HIS A 94 -16.93 -15.78 10.86
CA HIS A 94 -15.71 -16.22 10.21
C HIS A 94 -14.46 -15.71 10.93
N ASP A 95 -13.37 -16.44 10.70
CA ASP A 95 -12.07 -16.21 11.28
C ASP A 95 -11.08 -15.65 10.26
N ILE A 96 -10.14 -14.84 10.75
CA ILE A 96 -8.86 -14.57 10.09
C ILE A 96 -8.09 -15.89 10.05
N ILE A 97 -7.64 -16.28 8.86
CA ILE A 97 -6.88 -17.51 8.62
C ILE A 97 -5.46 -17.23 8.11
N GLU A 98 -5.18 -16.02 7.66
CA GLU A 98 -3.82 -15.57 7.32
C GLU A 98 -3.65 -14.10 7.66
N ILE A 99 -2.46 -13.72 8.13
CA ILE A 99 -2.04 -12.35 8.39
C ILE A 99 -0.83 -12.05 7.53
N GLY A 100 -0.95 -11.06 6.65
CA GLY A 100 0.13 -10.54 5.83
C GLY A 100 0.40 -9.09 6.18
N ALA A 101 1.66 -8.73 6.36
CA ALA A 101 2.02 -7.32 6.49
C ALA A 101 3.41 -6.99 5.95
N VAL A 102 3.56 -5.77 5.42
CA VAL A 102 4.84 -5.19 5.01
C VAL A 102 5.04 -3.88 5.75
N ARG A 103 6.19 -3.70 6.39
CA ARG A 103 6.54 -2.47 7.11
C ARG A 103 7.53 -1.67 6.29
N SER A 104 7.25 -0.38 6.10
CA SER A 104 8.09 0.54 5.35
C SER A 104 8.02 1.96 5.92
N ARG A 105 8.79 2.90 5.37
CA ARG A 105 8.87 4.29 5.83
C ARG A 105 9.02 5.26 4.67
N LEU A 106 8.40 6.43 4.79
CA LEU A 106 8.58 7.54 3.86
C LEU A 106 9.87 8.33 4.15
N PRO A 107 10.47 8.99 3.14
CA PRO A 107 10.00 9.12 1.77
C PRO A 107 10.47 8.02 0.81
N ASP A 108 11.47 7.22 1.21
CA ASP A 108 12.17 6.31 0.30
C ASP A 108 11.47 4.97 0.10
N LEU A 109 10.49 4.65 0.96
CA LEU A 109 9.77 3.39 0.98
C LEU A 109 10.73 2.20 1.01
N ALA A 110 11.78 2.27 1.82
CA ALA A 110 12.59 1.09 2.12
C ALA A 110 11.76 0.08 2.92
N VAL A 111 11.77 -1.20 2.52
CA VAL A 111 11.16 -2.27 3.33
C VAL A 111 12.00 -2.45 4.61
N ILE A 112 11.34 -2.32 5.75
CA ILE A 112 11.93 -2.53 7.07
C ILE A 112 11.80 -4.00 7.46
N ASP A 113 10.61 -4.58 7.29
CA ASP A 113 10.32 -5.96 7.68
C ASP A 113 9.05 -6.48 6.97
N GLN A 114 8.83 -7.80 7.00
CA GLN A 114 7.64 -8.47 6.48
C GLN A 114 7.11 -9.52 7.46
N LEU A 115 5.80 -9.67 7.54
CA LEU A 115 5.11 -10.64 8.38
C LEU A 115 4.19 -11.51 7.54
N SER A 116 4.34 -12.83 7.65
CA SER A 116 3.41 -13.81 7.11
C SER A 116 3.09 -14.84 8.20
N VAL A 117 1.82 -14.91 8.59
CA VAL A 117 1.36 -15.81 9.65
C VAL A 117 0.08 -16.52 9.22
N LYS A 118 0.14 -17.84 9.12
CA LYS A 118 -1.06 -18.68 9.00
C LYS A 118 -1.70 -18.86 10.37
N VAL A 119 -3.01 -18.63 10.44
CA VAL A 119 -3.82 -18.72 11.66
C VAL A 119 -4.79 -19.90 11.55
N ALA A 120 -4.83 -20.73 12.59
CA ALA A 120 -5.78 -21.84 12.67
C ALA A 120 -7.19 -21.29 12.92
N PRO A 121 -8.19 -21.59 12.05
CA PRO A 121 -9.56 -21.18 12.29
C PRO A 121 -10.11 -21.87 13.55
N ARG A 122 -10.98 -21.20 14.30
CA ARG A 122 -11.67 -21.78 15.47
C ARG A 122 -12.58 -22.92 15.07
N SER A 123 -13.19 -22.82 13.89
CA SER A 123 -14.02 -23.85 13.28
C SER A 123 -13.98 -23.73 11.76
N THR A 124 -13.84 -24.85 11.07
CA THR A 124 -14.11 -24.93 9.62
C THR A 124 -15.58 -25.28 9.33
N HIS A 125 -16.36 -25.64 10.35
CA HIS A 125 -17.77 -25.94 10.20
C HIS A 125 -18.55 -24.66 9.90
N GLY A 126 -19.19 -24.61 8.73
CA GLY A 126 -19.90 -23.42 8.25
C GLY A 126 -19.00 -22.36 7.60
N ALA A 127 -17.70 -22.65 7.41
CA ALA A 127 -16.81 -21.79 6.63
C ALA A 127 -17.27 -21.72 5.17
N ASN A 128 -17.11 -20.55 4.55
CA ASN A 128 -17.47 -20.35 3.15
C ASN A 128 -16.43 -21.09 2.29
N GLN A 129 -16.86 -22.15 1.60
CA GLN A 129 -15.96 -22.97 0.79
C GLN A 129 -15.29 -22.18 -0.33
N GLU A 130 -15.98 -21.18 -0.88
CA GLU A 130 -15.40 -20.33 -1.91
C GLU A 130 -14.33 -19.41 -1.33
N SER A 131 -14.56 -18.82 -0.16
CA SER A 131 -13.54 -18.01 0.53
C SER A 131 -12.30 -18.83 0.90
N LEU A 132 -12.49 -20.06 1.40
CA LEU A 132 -11.37 -20.97 1.68
C LEU A 132 -10.60 -21.36 0.41
N ARG A 133 -11.31 -21.56 -0.71
CA ARG A 133 -10.70 -21.86 -2.00
C ARG A 133 -9.90 -20.69 -2.55
N ILE A 134 -10.44 -19.47 -2.43
CA ILE A 134 -9.77 -18.23 -2.81
C ILE A 134 -8.50 -18.05 -1.98
N ALA A 135 -8.60 -18.12 -0.65
CA ALA A 135 -7.47 -18.00 0.28
C ALA A 135 -6.45 -19.17 0.25
N GLY A 136 -6.60 -20.13 -0.68
CA GLY A 136 -5.70 -21.28 -0.78
C GLY A 136 -5.67 -22.19 0.46
N TYR A 137 -6.69 -22.13 1.32
CA TYR A 137 -6.70 -22.86 2.59
C TYR A 137 -6.68 -24.37 2.36
N SER A 138 -5.74 -25.05 3.03
CA SER A 138 -5.78 -26.50 3.15
C SER A 138 -5.28 -26.94 4.53
N VAL A 139 -5.84 -28.04 5.04
CA VAL A 139 -5.44 -28.63 6.33
C VAL A 139 -3.93 -28.95 6.36
N LYS A 140 -3.35 -29.30 5.21
CA LYS A 140 -1.92 -29.59 5.08
C LYS A 140 -1.08 -28.33 5.26
N GLU A 141 -1.41 -27.26 4.53
CA GLU A 141 -0.68 -25.99 4.57
C GLU A 141 -0.87 -25.24 5.89
N TRP A 142 -1.98 -25.49 6.60
CA TRP A 142 -2.29 -24.93 7.92
C TRP A 142 -1.89 -25.82 9.09
N LYS A 143 -1.18 -26.92 8.85
CA LYS A 143 -0.80 -27.87 9.91
C LYS A 143 0.04 -27.23 11.02
N THR A 144 0.82 -26.20 10.69
CA THR A 144 1.65 -25.43 11.62
C THR A 144 1.10 -24.03 11.90
N ALA A 145 -0.15 -23.77 11.54
CA ALA A 145 -0.80 -22.49 11.80
C ALA A 145 -0.94 -22.26 13.31
N VAL A 146 -0.78 -20.99 13.72
CA VAL A 146 -0.85 -20.61 15.13
C VAL A 146 -2.28 -20.24 15.54
N PRO A 147 -2.63 -20.28 16.83
CA PRO A 147 -3.88 -19.69 17.30
C PRO A 147 -3.94 -18.18 17.01
N ILE A 148 -5.14 -17.63 16.84
CA ILE A 148 -5.35 -16.21 16.52
C ILE A 148 -4.65 -15.26 17.52
N ASP A 149 -4.70 -15.55 18.82
CA ASP A 149 -4.05 -14.71 19.85
C ASP A 149 -2.54 -14.57 19.62
N GLU A 150 -1.90 -15.64 19.15
CA GLU A 150 -0.47 -15.65 18.82
C GLU A 150 -0.20 -14.87 17.53
N GLY A 151 -1.06 -15.02 16.52
CA GLY A 151 -0.98 -14.22 15.29
C GLY A 151 -1.12 -12.72 15.55
N LEU A 152 -2.10 -12.33 16.38
CA LEU A 152 -2.32 -10.94 16.78
C LEU A 152 -1.14 -10.38 17.59
N ARG A 153 -0.57 -11.14 18.52
CA ARG A 153 0.64 -10.72 19.26
C ARG A 153 1.84 -10.50 18.34
N ARG A 154 2.02 -11.34 17.33
CA ARG A 154 3.08 -11.15 16.31
C ARG A 154 2.85 -9.89 15.50
N LEU A 155 1.61 -9.63 15.08
CA LEU A 155 1.26 -8.39 14.38
C LEU A 155 1.48 -7.15 15.26
N GLN A 156 1.11 -7.21 16.54
CA GLN A 156 1.35 -6.13 17.50
C GLN A 156 2.85 -5.82 17.68
N ALA A 157 3.68 -6.87 17.79
CA ALA A 157 5.13 -6.73 17.88
C ALA A 157 5.77 -6.22 16.58
N PHE A 158 5.18 -6.55 15.44
CA PHE A 158 5.63 -6.12 14.11
C PHE A 158 5.33 -4.64 13.82
N ALA A 159 4.19 -4.14 14.28
CA ALA A 159 3.63 -2.82 13.95
C ALA A 159 3.58 -1.80 15.12
N PRO A 160 4.58 -1.68 16.00
CA PRO A 160 4.51 -0.77 17.15
C PRO A 160 4.45 0.69 16.69
N GLY A 161 3.31 1.35 16.95
CA GLY A 161 3.08 2.73 16.53
C GLY A 161 3.00 2.93 15.01
N GLY A 162 2.86 1.86 14.24
CA GLY A 162 2.71 1.90 12.80
C GLY A 162 1.36 2.49 12.37
N LEU A 163 1.35 3.15 11.22
CA LEU A 163 0.15 3.58 10.53
C LEU A 163 -0.32 2.44 9.62
N MET A 164 -1.53 1.94 9.86
CA MET A 164 -2.11 0.91 8.99
C MET A 164 -2.40 1.50 7.61
N VAL A 165 -2.02 0.77 6.57
CA VAL A 165 -2.22 1.11 5.16
C VAL A 165 -2.74 -0.16 4.48
N GLY A 166 -3.75 -0.06 3.62
CA GLY A 166 -4.31 -1.27 3.02
C GLY A 166 -5.20 -0.99 1.82
N TRP A 167 -5.71 -2.07 1.23
CA TRP A 167 -6.65 -2.02 0.12
C TRP A 167 -8.04 -2.44 0.60
N ALA A 168 -9.01 -1.53 0.56
CA ALA A 168 -10.31 -1.75 1.20
C ALA A 168 -10.15 -2.11 2.70
N THR A 169 -9.22 -1.40 3.35
CA THR A 169 -8.67 -1.63 4.70
C THR A 169 -9.75 -1.75 5.78
N TYR A 170 -10.90 -1.10 5.56
CA TYR A 170 -12.03 -1.19 6.49
C TYR A 170 -12.43 -2.65 6.78
N ASN A 171 -12.35 -3.54 5.79
CA ASN A 171 -12.73 -4.94 5.95
C ASN A 171 -11.76 -5.68 6.88
N ASP A 172 -10.45 -5.48 6.70
CA ASP A 172 -9.42 -6.02 7.58
C ASP A 172 -9.58 -5.49 9.01
N LEU A 173 -9.84 -4.19 9.16
CA LEU A 173 -10.05 -3.57 10.47
C LEU A 173 -11.32 -4.09 11.17
N LEU A 174 -12.38 -4.42 10.43
CA LEU A 174 -13.57 -5.07 10.98
C LEU A 174 -13.24 -6.45 11.55
N PHE A 175 -12.47 -7.26 10.82
CA PHE A 175 -12.02 -8.57 11.30
C PHE A 175 -11.03 -8.45 12.45
N LEU A 176 -10.13 -7.46 12.39
CA LEU A 176 -9.19 -7.17 13.45
C LEU A 176 -9.94 -6.86 14.75
N HIS A 177 -10.90 -5.93 14.70
CA HIS A 177 -11.67 -5.53 15.87
C HIS A 177 -12.42 -6.72 16.50
N ALA A 178 -13.02 -7.57 15.67
CA ALA A 178 -13.72 -8.77 16.13
C ALA A 178 -12.74 -9.77 16.77
N ALA A 179 -11.55 -9.96 16.17
CA ALA A 179 -10.54 -10.87 16.69
C ALA A 179 -9.92 -10.35 18.00
N THR A 180 -9.52 -9.08 18.06
CA THR A 180 -8.92 -8.46 19.25
C THR A 180 -9.89 -8.42 20.42
N THR A 181 -11.17 -8.13 20.18
CA THR A 181 -12.22 -8.17 21.21
C THR A 181 -12.36 -9.57 21.82
N ARG A 182 -12.36 -10.61 20.98
CA ARG A 182 -12.46 -12.01 21.44
C ARG A 182 -11.21 -12.46 22.21
N SER A 183 -10.04 -11.99 21.78
CA SER A 183 -8.73 -12.35 22.36
C SER A 183 -8.34 -11.49 23.57
N GLY A 184 -9.09 -10.42 23.87
CA GLY A 184 -8.73 -9.45 24.91
C GLY A 184 -7.41 -8.70 24.62
N ILE A 185 -7.07 -8.51 23.34
CA ILE A 185 -5.87 -7.79 22.91
C ILE A 185 -6.29 -6.35 22.57
N GLU A 186 -5.56 -5.35 23.05
CA GLU A 186 -5.87 -3.94 22.82
C GLU A 186 -4.78 -3.25 21.97
N GLY A 187 -5.13 -2.10 21.36
CA GLY A 187 -4.16 -1.18 20.76
C GLY A 187 -3.64 -1.55 19.37
N LEU A 188 -4.31 -2.43 18.62
CA LEU A 188 -3.84 -2.88 17.31
C LEU A 188 -4.46 -2.11 16.13
N SER A 189 -5.73 -1.73 16.20
CA SER A 189 -6.44 -1.09 15.08
C SER A 189 -6.03 0.36 14.80
N GLY A 190 -5.45 1.07 15.78
CA GLY A 190 -5.12 2.49 15.69
C GLY A 190 -6.34 3.40 15.50
N ASP A 191 -6.11 4.72 15.58
CA ASP A 191 -7.15 5.74 15.43
C ASP A 191 -7.22 6.29 13.99
N VAL A 192 -6.36 5.79 13.10
CA VAL A 192 -6.23 6.28 11.74
C VAL A 192 -5.58 5.22 10.85
N TYR A 193 -6.05 5.12 9.60
CA TYR A 193 -5.43 4.31 8.56
C TYR A 193 -5.41 5.07 7.22
N ILE A 194 -4.62 4.59 6.26
CA ILE A 194 -4.61 5.09 4.87
C ILE A 194 -5.34 4.11 3.96
N GLU A 195 -6.34 4.59 3.23
CA GLU A 195 -7.07 3.80 2.23
C GLU A 195 -6.41 3.94 0.84
N VAL A 196 -5.65 2.92 0.44
CA VAL A 196 -4.93 2.93 -0.85
C VAL A 196 -5.88 2.80 -2.03
N GLN A 197 -7.01 2.10 -1.87
CA GLN A 197 -7.98 1.91 -2.95
C GLN A 197 -8.55 3.24 -3.45
N ASP A 198 -8.93 4.14 -2.53
CA ASP A 198 -9.47 5.47 -2.85
C ASP A 198 -8.39 6.36 -3.48
N TRP A 199 -7.15 6.25 -3.01
CA TRP A 199 -6.03 6.99 -3.59
C TRP A 199 -5.74 6.52 -5.02
N ALA A 200 -5.65 5.21 -5.22
CA ALA A 200 -5.47 4.61 -6.54
C ALA A 200 -6.63 4.94 -7.48
N GLN A 201 -7.88 4.89 -7.00
CA GLN A 201 -9.06 5.25 -7.79
C GLN A 201 -8.93 6.67 -8.33
N ALA A 202 -8.61 7.63 -7.47
CA ALA A 202 -8.47 9.03 -7.86
C ALA A 202 -7.29 9.24 -8.83
N ARG A 203 -6.16 8.61 -8.56
CA ARG A 203 -4.91 8.76 -9.32
C ARG A 203 -4.90 8.11 -10.69
N LEU A 204 -5.67 7.04 -10.85
CA LEU A 204 -5.77 6.27 -12.10
C LEU A 204 -7.10 6.51 -12.81
N HIS A 205 -7.86 7.52 -12.36
CA HIS A 205 -9.11 7.97 -12.98
C HIS A 205 -10.17 6.86 -13.13
N TYR A 206 -10.26 5.97 -12.14
CA TYR A 206 -11.26 4.91 -12.14
C TYR A 206 -12.66 5.48 -11.83
N PRO A 207 -13.70 5.11 -12.61
CA PRO A 207 -15.06 5.62 -12.39
C PRO A 207 -15.74 5.06 -11.12
N LYS A 208 -15.24 3.92 -10.61
CA LYS A 208 -15.68 3.24 -9.39
C LYS A 208 -14.46 2.66 -8.67
N SER A 209 -14.61 2.31 -7.40
CA SER A 209 -13.55 1.69 -6.60
C SER A 209 -13.05 0.41 -7.28
N PRO A 210 -11.77 0.35 -7.73
CA PRO A 210 -11.26 -0.79 -8.48
C PRO A 210 -10.88 -1.95 -7.54
N GLY A 211 -10.79 -3.18 -8.05
CA GLY A 211 -10.14 -4.27 -7.31
C GLY A 211 -8.61 -4.18 -7.41
N LEU A 212 -7.89 -4.73 -6.42
CA LEU A 212 -6.42 -4.69 -6.36
C LEU A 212 -5.77 -5.27 -7.63
N GLN A 213 -6.22 -6.45 -8.07
CA GLN A 213 -5.71 -7.11 -9.29
C GLN A 213 -5.78 -6.19 -10.51
N ARG A 214 -6.93 -5.51 -10.71
CA ARG A 214 -7.14 -4.62 -11.85
C ARG A 214 -6.14 -3.47 -11.86
N VAL A 215 -5.83 -2.91 -10.70
CA VAL A 215 -4.86 -1.83 -10.56
C VAL A 215 -3.42 -2.35 -10.73
N ALA A 216 -3.10 -3.50 -10.14
CA ALA A 216 -1.80 -4.15 -10.32
C ALA A 216 -1.51 -4.45 -11.80
N ASP A 217 -2.50 -4.95 -12.55
CA ASP A 217 -2.38 -5.24 -13.99
C ASP A 217 -2.16 -3.98 -14.84
N GLN A 218 -2.81 -2.86 -14.48
CA GLN A 218 -2.59 -1.58 -15.14
C GLN A 218 -1.18 -1.06 -14.88
N LEU A 219 -0.68 -1.23 -13.66
CA LEU A 219 0.66 -0.83 -13.23
C LEU A 219 1.76 -1.84 -13.58
N LYS A 220 1.41 -2.98 -14.20
CA LYS A 220 2.34 -4.07 -14.56
C LYS A 220 3.12 -4.61 -13.36
N ILE A 221 2.48 -4.61 -12.18
CA ILE A 221 3.02 -5.20 -10.96
C ILE A 221 2.83 -6.72 -11.07
N VAL A 222 3.92 -7.46 -10.96
CA VAL A 222 3.91 -8.92 -11.00
C VAL A 222 3.41 -9.47 -9.67
N ARG A 223 2.57 -10.50 -9.74
CA ARG A 223 2.09 -11.27 -8.59
C ARG A 223 2.55 -12.72 -8.74
N ASP A 224 3.19 -13.27 -7.73
CA ASP A 224 3.68 -14.65 -7.77
C ASP A 224 2.59 -15.64 -7.34
N GLN A 225 1.76 -15.28 -6.35
CA GLN A 225 0.61 -16.07 -5.92
C GLN A 225 -0.58 -15.15 -5.63
N GLU A 226 -1.72 -15.42 -6.28
CA GLU A 226 -2.96 -14.71 -5.96
C GLU A 226 -3.52 -15.22 -4.61
N HIS A 227 -3.99 -14.30 -3.76
CA HIS A 227 -4.76 -14.59 -2.55
C HIS A 227 -4.00 -15.28 -1.41
N SER A 228 -2.74 -14.87 -1.21
CA SER A 228 -2.05 -15.01 0.07
C SER A 228 -1.95 -13.63 0.69
N ALA A 229 -2.22 -13.52 1.99
CA ALA A 229 -2.25 -12.22 2.67
C ALA A 229 -0.93 -11.44 2.52
N ILE A 230 0.22 -12.11 2.56
CA ILE A 230 1.51 -11.41 2.39
C ILE A 230 1.70 -10.91 0.95
N GLU A 231 1.25 -11.66 -0.04
CA GLU A 231 1.32 -11.24 -1.44
C GLU A 231 0.39 -10.04 -1.70
N ASP A 232 -0.83 -10.04 -1.16
CA ASP A 232 -1.78 -8.94 -1.33
C ASP A 232 -1.30 -7.67 -0.58
N ALA A 233 -0.66 -7.82 0.58
CA ALA A 233 0.04 -6.73 1.27
C ALA A 233 1.24 -6.19 0.46
N LEU A 234 2.05 -7.06 -0.15
CA LEU A 234 3.17 -6.67 -1.02
C LEU A 234 2.69 -5.95 -2.28
N VAL A 235 1.64 -6.45 -2.93
CA VAL A 235 1.05 -5.81 -4.11
C VAL A 235 0.47 -4.45 -3.75
N THR A 236 -0.22 -4.33 -2.62
CA THR A 236 -0.72 -3.03 -2.12
C THR A 236 0.42 -2.06 -1.86
N TYR A 237 1.51 -2.53 -1.25
CA TYR A 237 2.75 -1.76 -1.07
C TYR A 237 3.36 -1.29 -2.41
N GLU A 238 3.40 -2.15 -3.42
CA GLU A 238 3.95 -1.81 -4.73
C GLU A 238 3.05 -0.84 -5.52
N VAL A 239 1.74 -1.00 -5.42
CA VAL A 239 0.78 0.00 -5.94
C VAL A 239 1.05 1.34 -5.27
N PHE A 240 1.16 1.37 -3.93
CA PHE A 240 1.48 2.57 -3.18
C PHE A 240 2.79 3.20 -3.65
N ARG A 241 3.86 2.41 -3.82
CA ARG A 241 5.16 2.91 -4.31
C ARG A 241 5.07 3.55 -5.68
N MET A 242 4.31 2.95 -6.60
CA MET A 242 4.13 3.51 -7.94
C MET A 242 3.38 4.84 -7.90
N LEU A 243 2.31 4.93 -7.09
CA LEU A 243 1.55 6.16 -6.90
C LEU A 243 2.35 7.25 -6.17
N TRP A 244 3.20 6.84 -5.22
CA TRP A 244 4.08 7.73 -4.46
C TRP A 244 5.17 8.31 -5.35
N ARG A 245 5.85 7.46 -6.13
CA ARG A 245 6.98 7.81 -6.99
C ARG A 245 6.64 8.87 -8.03
N HIS A 246 5.43 8.84 -8.57
CA HIS A 246 5.02 9.68 -9.69
C HIS A 246 3.95 10.68 -9.28
N GLY A 247 4.06 11.92 -9.75
CA GLY A 247 2.95 12.86 -9.71
C GLY A 247 1.81 12.50 -10.64
N PRO A 248 0.63 13.15 -10.50
CA PRO A 248 -0.52 12.86 -11.36
C PRO A 248 -0.16 12.92 -12.84
N ASP A 249 0.45 14.02 -13.27
CA ASP A 249 0.85 14.24 -14.66
C ASP A 249 1.99 13.29 -15.11
N GLU A 250 2.90 12.93 -14.20
CA GLU A 250 3.99 12.00 -14.49
C GLU A 250 3.46 10.56 -14.67
N LEU A 251 2.48 10.17 -13.86
CA LEU A 251 1.89 8.84 -13.89
C LEU A 251 1.18 8.62 -15.23
N ASP A 252 0.45 9.62 -15.74
CA ASP A 252 -0.17 9.58 -17.08
C ASP A 252 0.85 9.40 -18.21
N GLY A 253 2.04 9.96 -18.06
CA GLY A 253 3.15 9.77 -19.01
C GLY A 253 3.83 8.41 -18.89
N VAL A 254 3.93 7.86 -17.69
CA VAL A 254 4.61 6.58 -17.42
C VAL A 254 3.73 5.39 -17.78
N LEU A 255 2.44 5.40 -17.43
CA LEU A 255 1.52 4.28 -17.62
C LEU A 255 1.53 3.66 -19.04
N PRO A 256 1.50 4.43 -20.14
CA PRO A 256 1.51 3.88 -21.50
C PRO A 256 2.84 3.20 -21.87
N THR A 257 3.90 3.47 -21.12
CA THR A 257 5.25 2.93 -21.37
C THR A 257 5.54 1.67 -20.56
N LEU A 258 4.69 1.33 -19.58
CA LEU A 258 4.89 0.19 -18.70
C LEU A 258 4.67 -1.14 -19.45
N ASP A 259 5.63 -2.05 -19.26
CA ASP A 259 5.53 -3.47 -19.58
C ASP A 259 5.84 -4.33 -18.34
N TRP A 260 5.70 -5.65 -18.46
CA TRP A 260 5.95 -6.59 -17.37
C TRP A 260 7.41 -6.68 -16.91
N ASN A 261 8.36 -6.14 -17.67
CA ASN A 261 9.78 -6.07 -17.28
C ASN A 261 10.14 -4.72 -16.64
N SER A 262 9.29 -3.70 -16.83
CA SER A 262 9.50 -2.33 -16.36
C SER A 262 9.62 -2.26 -14.84
N TYR A 263 8.95 -3.17 -14.13
CA TYR A 263 9.01 -3.26 -12.69
C TYR A 263 10.44 -3.41 -12.13
N ALA A 264 11.33 -4.16 -12.81
CA ALA A 264 12.72 -4.29 -12.40
C ALA A 264 13.48 -2.95 -12.43
N SER A 265 13.09 -2.03 -13.32
CA SER A 265 13.66 -0.69 -13.39
C SER A 265 13.21 0.22 -12.24
N PHE A 266 12.12 -0.16 -11.55
CA PHE A 266 11.59 0.57 -10.40
C PHE A 266 11.96 -0.05 -9.05
N ALA A 267 12.72 -1.15 -9.04
CA ALA A 267 13.21 -1.75 -7.81
C ALA A 267 14.11 -0.79 -7.03
N GLY A 268 14.07 -0.88 -5.69
CA GLY A 268 14.93 -0.13 -4.78
C GLY A 268 14.31 1.17 -4.20
N PRO A 269 15.05 1.86 -3.31
CA PRO A 269 14.56 3.05 -2.62
C PRO A 269 14.18 4.17 -3.58
N ILE A 270 13.14 4.92 -3.24
CA ILE A 270 12.70 6.10 -3.99
C ILE A 270 13.52 7.31 -3.54
N SER A 271 14.04 8.06 -4.51
CA SER A 271 14.66 9.36 -4.27
C SER A 271 13.72 10.45 -4.75
N MET A 272 13.39 11.39 -3.88
CA MET A 272 12.46 12.50 -4.14
C MET A 272 12.99 13.78 -3.50
N GLY A 273 12.80 14.93 -4.15
CA GLY A 273 13.17 16.21 -3.56
C GLY A 273 12.21 16.64 -2.45
N ASP A 274 12.67 17.48 -1.52
CA ASP A 274 11.89 17.90 -0.34
C ASP A 274 10.53 18.54 -0.69
N ASP A 275 10.46 19.29 -1.78
CA ASP A 275 9.22 19.94 -2.23
C ASP A 275 8.20 18.91 -2.76
N ASP A 276 8.68 17.89 -3.47
CA ASP A 276 7.84 16.79 -3.96
C ASP A 276 7.37 15.90 -2.81
N ASP A 277 8.25 15.56 -1.86
CA ASP A 277 7.88 14.81 -0.65
C ASP A 277 6.80 15.55 0.14
N ARG A 278 7.00 16.85 0.39
CA ARG A 278 6.00 17.68 1.08
C ARG A 278 4.66 17.71 0.34
N ALA A 279 4.68 17.85 -0.98
CA ALA A 279 3.47 17.85 -1.80
C ALA A 279 2.75 16.49 -1.75
N ARG A 280 3.48 15.38 -1.85
CA ARG A 280 2.94 14.01 -1.77
C ARG A 280 2.36 13.69 -0.40
N ARG A 281 3.00 14.12 0.69
CA ARG A 281 2.47 13.98 2.05
C ARG A 281 1.12 14.71 2.21
N LEU A 282 1.02 15.94 1.72
CA LEU A 282 -0.23 16.72 1.77
C LEU A 282 -1.34 16.07 0.95
N GLU A 283 -1.00 15.51 -0.22
CA GLU A 283 -1.94 14.77 -1.05
C GLU A 283 -2.43 13.49 -0.34
N LEU A 284 -1.50 12.68 0.16
CA LEU A 284 -1.77 11.40 0.81
C LEU A 284 -2.60 11.55 2.09
N ALA A 285 -2.37 12.62 2.86
CA ALA A 285 -3.12 12.91 4.08
C ALA A 285 -4.63 13.06 3.84
N ARG A 286 -5.08 13.33 2.60
CA ARG A 286 -6.51 13.36 2.24
C ARG A 286 -7.18 11.98 2.20
N TYR A 287 -6.37 10.92 2.16
CA TYR A 287 -6.80 9.52 2.16
C TYR A 287 -6.58 8.85 3.51
N ALA A 288 -6.20 9.64 4.53
CA ALA A 288 -6.23 9.21 5.92
C ALA A 288 -7.67 9.19 6.42
N VAL A 289 -8.09 8.05 6.98
CA VAL A 289 -9.41 7.84 7.56
C VAL A 289 -9.25 7.77 9.07
N THR A 290 -9.85 8.73 9.78
CA THR A 290 -9.77 8.85 11.25
C THR A 290 -10.96 8.23 11.98
N GLU A 291 -12.04 7.93 11.27
CA GLU A 291 -13.23 7.28 11.83
C GLU A 291 -13.03 5.76 11.83
N THR A 292 -12.27 5.25 12.81
CA THR A 292 -11.93 3.82 12.94
C THR A 292 -12.83 3.06 13.92
N SER A 293 -13.88 3.72 14.43
CA SER A 293 -14.88 3.06 15.29
C SER A 293 -15.60 1.92 14.54
N LEU A 294 -16.04 0.90 15.27
CA LEU A 294 -16.75 -0.25 14.70
C LEU A 294 -17.96 0.18 13.87
N ASP A 295 -18.74 1.15 14.36
CA ASP A 295 -19.93 1.66 13.68
C ASP A 295 -19.57 2.41 12.39
N ALA A 296 -18.49 3.19 12.38
CA ALA A 296 -18.01 3.86 11.18
C ALA A 296 -17.53 2.86 10.12
N LEU A 297 -16.73 1.87 10.52
CA LEU A 297 -16.25 0.81 9.62
C LEU A 297 -17.41 -0.02 9.04
N LEU A 298 -18.44 -0.29 9.84
CA LEU A 298 -19.69 -0.94 9.38
C LEU A 298 -20.41 -0.14 8.30
N ALA A 299 -20.49 1.19 8.46
CA ALA A 299 -21.14 2.05 7.49
C ALA A 299 -20.43 2.07 6.12
N LEU A 300 -19.12 1.80 6.07
CA LEU A 300 -18.33 1.73 4.84
C LEU A 300 -18.61 0.49 3.99
N ARG A 301 -19.18 -0.58 4.56
CA ARG A 301 -19.46 -1.83 3.83
C ARG A 301 -20.32 -1.63 2.57
N ASN A 302 -21.25 -0.67 2.61
CA ASN A 302 -22.10 -0.36 1.46
C ASN A 302 -21.40 0.47 0.38
N ARG A 303 -20.26 1.11 0.70
CA ARG A 303 -19.48 1.93 -0.24
C ARG A 303 -18.64 1.08 -1.20
N TYR A 304 -18.11 -0.04 -0.70
CA TYR A 304 -17.16 -0.89 -1.43
C TYR A 304 -17.77 -2.22 -1.90
N SER A 305 -19.09 -2.37 -1.86
CA SER A 305 -19.76 -3.53 -2.45
C SER A 305 -19.34 -3.65 -3.91
N ARG A 306 -18.66 -4.74 -4.25
CA ARG A 306 -18.35 -5.07 -5.64
C ARG A 306 -19.67 -5.26 -6.39
N ASP A 307 -19.82 -4.62 -7.55
CA ASP A 307 -20.86 -4.98 -8.52
C ASP A 307 -20.69 -6.44 -8.95
#